data_AF-A0A0P0N372-F1
#
_entry.id   AF-A0A0P0N372-F1
#
_cell.length_a   1.000
_cell.length_b   1.000
_cell.length_c   1.000
_cell.angle_alpha   90.00
_cell.angle_beta   90.00
_cell.angle_gamma   90.00
#
_symmetry.space_group_name_H-M   'P 1'
#
loop_
_entity.id
_entity.type
_entity.pdbx_description
1 polymer ?
#
loop_
_entity_poly.entity_id
_entity_poly.type
_entity_poly.pdbx_seq_one_letter_code
_entity_poly.pdbx_strand_id
1 'polypeptide(L)'
;MPRLVALIGASPGVLHTTLCLLRRKGIQVDEVVVVATRHEWGTEAIEIARSCPCPGEEAPPAPPATRLLLLPSTDITGPQDITQLRKTLSRLLGPDTILDVTGGRKLMSIAAALEALRKGATITASIIPIHEYDRIRRATKPCDKTIQNPSTAHLTRL
;
A
#
# COMPACT_ATOMS: atom_id res chain seq x y z
N MET A 1 14.00 -9.70 6.18
CA MET A 1 12.96 -9.04 7.01
C MET A 1 11.67 -9.00 6.18
N PRO A 2 10.50 -8.56 6.68
CA PRO A 2 9.27 -8.74 5.94
C PRO A 2 9.23 -7.94 4.64
N ARG A 3 8.57 -8.50 3.62
CA ARG A 3 8.22 -7.80 2.37
C ARG A 3 6.90 -7.07 2.57
N LEU A 4 6.77 -5.84 2.09
CA LEU A 4 5.48 -5.16 1.98
C LEU A 4 4.91 -5.32 0.57
N VAL A 5 3.66 -5.75 0.47
CA VAL A 5 2.85 -5.67 -0.75
C VAL A 5 1.76 -4.63 -0.48
N ALA A 6 1.71 -3.55 -1.26
CA ALA A 6 0.74 -2.47 -1.07
C ALA A 6 -0.18 -2.34 -2.27
N LEU A 7 -1.50 -2.42 -2.03
CA LEU A 7 -2.49 -2.12 -3.05
C LEU A 7 -2.68 -0.60 -3.14
N ILE A 8 -2.55 -0.04 -4.35
CA ILE A 8 -2.68 1.40 -4.56
C ILE A 8 -3.84 1.71 -5.51
N GLY A 9 -4.64 2.69 -5.11
CA GLY A 9 -5.70 3.31 -5.92
C GLY A 9 -5.49 4.81 -6.05
N ALA A 10 -6.56 5.59 -6.14
CA ALA A 10 -6.52 7.05 -6.31
C ALA A 10 -5.99 7.85 -5.10
N SER A 11 -5.35 7.20 -4.13
CA SER A 11 -4.77 7.83 -2.94
C SER A 11 -3.32 7.37 -2.78
N PRO A 12 -2.38 8.00 -3.51
CA PRO A 12 -1.00 7.51 -3.62
C PRO A 12 -0.21 7.63 -2.31
N GLY A 13 -0.59 8.53 -1.39
CA GLY A 13 0.04 8.70 -0.08
C GLY A 13 -0.16 7.53 0.90
N VAL A 14 -0.99 6.54 0.57
CA VAL A 14 -1.21 5.33 1.38
C VAL A 14 0.10 4.59 1.61
N LEU A 15 0.92 4.41 0.58
CA LEU A 15 2.18 3.66 0.69
C LEU A 15 3.12 4.31 1.72
N HIS A 16 3.32 5.63 1.60
CA HIS A 16 4.13 6.41 2.52
C HIS A 16 3.63 6.25 3.97
N THR A 17 2.32 6.38 4.15
CA THR A 17 1.68 6.28 5.46
C THR A 17 1.93 4.92 6.11
N THR A 18 1.69 3.84 5.38
CA THR A 18 1.89 2.48 5.87
C THR A 18 3.35 2.24 6.24
N LEU A 19 4.30 2.66 5.40
CA LEU A 19 5.72 2.51 5.70
C LEU A 19 6.14 3.31 6.94
N CYS A 20 5.63 4.54 7.12
CA CYS A 20 5.90 5.33 8.33
C CYS A 20 5.33 4.67 9.59
N LEU A 21 4.14 4.07 9.50
CA LEU A 21 3.53 3.35 10.62
C LEU A 21 4.32 2.08 10.97
N LEU A 22 4.78 1.33 9.97
CA LEU A 22 5.64 0.15 10.19
C LEU A 22 6.97 0.56 10.84
N ARG A 23 7.62 1.62 10.35
CA ARG A 23 8.86 2.16 10.92
C ARG A 23 8.69 2.57 12.39
N ARG A 24 7.60 3.29 12.73
CA ARG A 24 7.27 3.68 14.12
C ARG A 24 7.08 2.49 15.06
N LYS A 25 6.66 1.33 14.52
CA LYS A 25 6.54 0.07 15.26
C LYS A 25 7.84 -0.74 15.32
N GLY A 26 8.95 -0.20 14.82
CA GLY A 26 10.23 -0.91 14.73
C GLY A 26 10.24 -2.03 13.68
N ILE A 27 9.26 -2.05 12.76
CA ILE A 27 9.19 -3.05 11.69
C ILE A 27 9.90 -2.49 10.47
N GLN A 28 11.06 -3.06 10.15
CA GLN A 28 11.81 -2.74 8.95
C GLN A 28 11.37 -3.62 7.78
N VAL A 29 11.24 -3.01 6.60
CA VAL A 29 10.83 -3.65 5.35
C VAL A 29 11.95 -3.49 4.33
N ASP A 30 12.41 -4.60 3.75
CA ASP A 30 13.54 -4.60 2.81
C ASP A 30 13.07 -4.40 1.36
N GLU A 31 11.90 -4.94 1.03
CA GLU A 31 11.31 -4.91 -0.31
C GLU A 31 9.87 -4.42 -0.25
N VAL A 32 9.52 -3.52 -1.17
CA VAL A 32 8.15 -3.04 -1.37
C VAL A 32 7.70 -3.37 -2.78
N VAL A 33 6.57 -4.06 -2.90
CA VAL A 33 5.89 -4.31 -4.17
C VAL A 33 4.58 -3.53 -4.18
N VAL A 34 4.55 -2.47 -4.98
CA VAL A 34 3.34 -1.69 -5.22
C VAL A 34 2.51 -2.38 -6.29
N VAL A 35 1.26 -2.72 -5.98
CA VAL A 35 0.32 -3.33 -6.93
C VAL A 35 -0.75 -2.31 -7.28
N ALA A 36 -0.82 -1.94 -8.55
CA ALA A 36 -1.78 -0.94 -9.04
C ALA A 36 -2.43 -1.37 -10.36
N THR A 37 -3.62 -0.86 -10.64
CA THR A 37 -4.28 -1.01 -11.95
C THR A 37 -3.88 0.07 -12.95
N ARG A 38 -3.30 1.18 -12.47
CA ARG A 38 -2.83 2.30 -13.31
C ARG A 38 -1.39 2.64 -12.99
N HIS A 39 -0.60 2.87 -14.05
CA HIS A 39 0.81 3.25 -13.97
C HIS A 39 1.02 4.55 -13.19
N GLU A 40 0.19 5.56 -13.47
CA GLU A 40 0.25 6.88 -12.84
C GLU A 40 0.17 6.81 -11.31
N TRP A 41 -0.83 6.11 -10.76
CA TRP A 41 -1.03 6.01 -9.30
C TRP A 41 0.10 5.24 -8.61
N GLY A 42 0.55 4.15 -9.23
CA GLY A 42 1.65 3.35 -8.69
C GLY A 42 2.97 4.12 -8.68
N THR A 43 3.28 4.83 -9.75
CA THR A 43 4.50 5.65 -9.87
C THR A 43 4.49 6.79 -8.87
N GLU A 44 3.38 7.50 -8.77
CA GLU A 44 3.22 8.61 -7.84
C GLU A 44 3.34 8.15 -6.38
N ALA A 45 2.76 7.00 -6.02
CA ALA A 45 2.90 6.43 -4.68
C ALA A 45 4.36 6.13 -4.32
N ILE A 46 5.12 5.56 -5.28
CA ILE A 46 6.55 5.28 -5.10
C ILE A 46 7.34 6.59 -4.96
N GLU A 47 7.05 7.59 -5.79
CA GLU A 47 7.71 8.90 -5.73
C GLU A 47 7.49 9.56 -4.38
N ILE A 48 6.24 9.63 -3.90
CA ILE A 48 5.92 10.18 -2.58
C ILE A 48 6.69 9.43 -1.48
N ALA A 49 6.70 8.09 -1.52
CA ALA A 49 7.36 7.28 -0.51
C ALA A 49 8.90 7.39 -0.55
N ARG A 50 9.49 7.78 -1.69
CA ARG A 50 10.93 8.01 -1.88
C ARG A 50 11.38 9.43 -1.59
N SER A 51 10.48 10.41 -1.70
CA SER A 51 10.84 11.83 -1.61
C SER A 51 10.40 12.47 -0.30
N CYS A 52 9.36 11.94 0.35
CA CYS A 52 8.76 12.60 1.51
C CYS A 52 9.15 11.88 2.80
N PRO A 53 9.80 12.56 3.77
CA PRO A 53 10.14 11.95 5.06
C PRO A 53 8.89 11.59 5.86
N CYS A 54 9.05 10.67 6.82
CA CYS A 54 8.03 10.47 7.84
C CYS A 54 8.02 11.66 8.82
N PRO A 55 6.89 11.97 9.48
CA PRO A 55 6.85 13.07 10.44
C PRO A 55 7.84 12.81 11.59
N GLY A 56 8.77 13.74 11.80
CA GLY A 56 9.84 13.66 12.81
C GLY A 56 11.12 12.96 12.33
N GLU A 57 11.18 12.52 11.07
CA GLU A 57 12.33 11.86 10.47
C GLU A 57 12.96 12.73 9.38
N GLU A 58 14.24 12.55 9.11
CA GLU A 58 14.93 13.24 8.00
C GLU A 58 14.87 12.43 6.70
N ALA A 59 14.75 11.10 6.81
CA ALA A 59 14.83 10.19 5.68
C ALA A 59 13.45 9.66 5.23
N PRO A 60 13.22 9.53 3.91
CA PRO A 60 12.00 8.94 3.35
C PRO A 60 11.80 7.47 3.78
N PRO A 61 10.54 6.99 3.81
CA PRO A 61 10.20 5.64 4.27
C PRO A 61 10.62 4.50 3.33
N ALA A 62 10.65 4.74 2.01
CA ALA A 62 10.78 3.66 1.04
C ALA A 62 12.19 3.05 0.97
N PRO A 63 12.33 1.72 1.00
CA PRO A 63 13.61 1.08 0.75
C PRO A 63 14.00 1.15 -0.75
N PRO A 64 15.30 0.96 -1.08
CA PRO A 64 15.77 0.96 -2.47
C PRO A 64 15.03 -0.06 -3.36
N ALA A 65 14.75 -1.26 -2.83
CA ALA A 65 14.03 -2.33 -3.54
C ALA A 65 12.51 -2.13 -3.62
N THR A 66 12.07 -0.88 -3.79
CA THR A 66 10.67 -0.54 -4.07
C THR A 66 10.41 -0.61 -5.57
N ARG A 67 9.40 -1.40 -5.98
CA ARG A 67 9.05 -1.59 -7.39
C ARG A 67 7.54 -1.61 -7.63
N LEU A 68 7.16 -1.21 -8.84
CA LEU A 68 5.78 -1.24 -9.32
C LEU A 68 5.50 -2.57 -10.03
N LEU A 69 4.35 -3.17 -9.72
CA LEU A 69 3.74 -4.25 -10.47
C LEU A 69 2.37 -3.77 -10.94
N LEU A 70 2.20 -3.73 -12.25
CA LEU A 70 0.92 -3.39 -12.86
C LEU A 70 0.07 -4.62 -13.10
N LEU A 71 -1.18 -4.53 -12.67
CA LEU A 71 -2.20 -5.48 -13.09
C LEU A 71 -2.50 -5.24 -14.58
N PRO A 72 -2.81 -6.30 -15.33
CA PRO A 72 -3.07 -6.18 -16.76
C PRO A 72 -4.37 -5.43 -17.07
N SER A 73 -5.28 -5.30 -16.10
CA SER A 73 -6.50 -4.53 -16.23
C SER A 73 -6.32 -3.11 -15.70
N THR A 74 -6.94 -2.14 -16.38
CA THR A 74 -6.91 -0.72 -15.99
C THR A 74 -7.87 -0.40 -14.83
N ASP A 75 -8.79 -1.31 -14.53
CA ASP A 75 -9.67 -1.32 -13.35
C ASP A 75 -10.09 -2.77 -13.03
N ILE A 76 -10.71 -3.00 -11.87
CA ILE A 76 -11.24 -4.30 -11.44
C ILE A 76 -12.75 -4.23 -11.47
N THR A 77 -13.35 -4.78 -12.54
CA THR A 77 -14.78 -4.63 -12.84
C THR A 77 -15.52 -5.96 -12.90
N GLY A 78 -14.81 -7.09 -13.06
CA GLY A 78 -15.43 -8.40 -13.17
C GLY A 78 -14.67 -9.56 -12.50
N PRO A 79 -15.25 -10.77 -12.52
CA PRO A 79 -14.67 -11.96 -11.90
C PRO A 79 -13.29 -12.36 -12.45
N GLN A 80 -13.03 -12.12 -13.73
CA GLN A 80 -11.76 -12.43 -14.38
C GLN A 80 -10.62 -11.56 -13.82
N ASP A 81 -10.90 -10.27 -13.60
CA ASP A 81 -9.96 -9.33 -13.00
C ASP A 81 -9.58 -9.75 -11.58
N ILE A 82 -10.57 -10.18 -10.79
CA ILE A 82 -10.37 -10.71 -9.44
C ILE A 82 -9.50 -11.97 -9.48
N THR A 83 -9.76 -12.87 -10.44
CA THR A 83 -8.97 -14.10 -10.60
C THR A 83 -7.51 -13.79 -10.91
N GLN A 84 -7.27 -12.80 -11.79
CA GLN A 84 -5.94 -12.36 -12.16
C GLN A 84 -5.21 -11.66 -11.00
N LEU A 85 -5.91 -10.83 -10.23
CA LEU A 85 -5.38 -10.23 -9.00
C LEU A 85 -4.94 -11.32 -8.02
N ARG A 86 -5.80 -12.30 -7.74
CA ARG A 86 -5.49 -13.41 -6.81
C ARG A 86 -4.30 -14.24 -7.28
N LYS A 87 -4.21 -14.53 -8.59
CA LYS A 87 -3.06 -15.25 -9.18
C LYS A 87 -1.76 -14.47 -9.00
N THR A 88 -1.81 -13.15 -9.17
CA THR A 88 -0.67 -12.25 -8.97
C THR A 88 -0.24 -12.25 -7.50
N LEU A 89 -1.19 -12.00 -6.59
CA LEU A 89 -0.93 -11.96 -5.15
C LEU A 89 -0.45 -13.31 -4.60
N SER A 90 -0.97 -14.43 -5.09
CA SER A 90 -0.55 -15.78 -4.69
C SER A 90 0.95 -16.04 -4.95
N ARG A 91 1.60 -15.27 -5.82
CA ARG A 91 3.05 -15.38 -6.10
C ARG A 91 3.89 -14.43 -5.24
N LEU A 92 3.27 -13.40 -4.67
CA LEU A 92 3.95 -12.35 -3.88
C LEU A 92 3.84 -12.60 -2.38
N LEU A 93 2.71 -13.18 -1.95
CA LEU A 93 2.34 -13.35 -0.56
C LEU A 93 2.86 -14.68 0.01
N GLY A 94 3.29 -14.62 1.28
CA GLY A 94 3.73 -15.75 2.09
C GLY A 94 3.81 -15.34 3.57
N PRO A 95 4.30 -16.23 4.46
CA PRO A 95 4.32 -16.00 5.91
C PRO A 95 5.09 -14.75 6.37
N ASP A 96 6.13 -14.38 5.63
CA ASP A 96 6.97 -13.21 5.93
C ASP A 96 6.53 -11.95 5.17
N THR A 97 5.35 -11.96 4.55
CA THR A 97 4.83 -10.82 3.80
C THR A 97 3.78 -10.06 4.63
N ILE A 98 3.86 -8.73 4.58
CA ILE A 98 2.82 -7.80 5.05
C ILE A 98 2.04 -7.33 3.82
N LEU A 99 0.73 -7.47 3.82
CA LEU A 99 -0.17 -6.95 2.80
C LEU A 99 -0.90 -5.72 3.34
N ASP A 100 -0.75 -4.58 2.67
CA ASP A 100 -1.55 -3.38 2.91
C ASP A 100 -2.77 -3.35 1.98
N VAL A 101 -3.96 -3.42 2.58
CA VAL A 101 -5.26 -3.41 1.88
C VAL A 101 -5.97 -2.05 1.94
N THR A 102 -5.31 -1.01 2.43
CA THR A 102 -5.88 0.34 2.59
C THR A 102 -6.28 0.97 1.25
N GLY A 103 -5.47 0.78 0.22
CA GLY A 103 -5.69 1.35 -1.10
C GLY A 103 -6.39 0.40 -2.08
N GLY A 104 -6.81 0.97 -3.22
CA GLY A 104 -7.48 0.24 -4.30
C GLY A 104 -9.00 0.21 -4.18
N ARG A 105 -9.64 -0.52 -5.10
CA ARG A 105 -11.10 -0.75 -5.07
C ARG A 105 -11.43 -1.71 -3.92
N LYS A 106 -12.58 -1.53 -3.25
CA LYS A 106 -13.01 -2.41 -2.14
C LYS A 106 -12.96 -3.91 -2.47
N LEU A 107 -13.36 -4.28 -3.69
CA LEU A 107 -13.29 -5.67 -4.16
C LEU A 107 -11.84 -6.19 -4.23
N MET A 108 -10.86 -5.34 -4.58
CA MET A 108 -9.44 -5.69 -4.53
C MET A 108 -8.99 -5.97 -3.10
N SER A 109 -9.32 -5.08 -2.17
CA SER A 109 -8.95 -5.21 -0.76
C SER A 109 -9.50 -6.51 -0.17
N ILE A 110 -10.76 -6.85 -0.45
CA ILE A 110 -11.39 -8.11 0.01
C ILE A 110 -10.70 -9.33 -0.60
N ALA A 111 -10.55 -9.36 -1.94
CA ALA A 111 -9.92 -10.49 -2.63
C ALA A 111 -8.46 -10.69 -2.19
N ALA A 112 -7.74 -9.60 -1.94
CA ALA A 112 -6.36 -9.63 -1.47
C ALA A 112 -6.27 -10.09 -0.01
N ALA A 113 -7.15 -9.62 0.87
CA ALA A 113 -7.21 -10.09 2.25
C ALA A 113 -7.45 -11.59 2.33
N LEU A 114 -8.41 -12.13 1.56
CA LEU A 114 -8.67 -13.56 1.48
C LEU A 114 -7.44 -14.35 0.99
N GLU A 115 -6.73 -13.80 0.01
CA GLU A 115 -5.52 -14.44 -0.52
C GLU A 115 -4.36 -14.37 0.48
N ALA A 116 -4.22 -13.28 1.23
CA ALA A 116 -3.24 -13.17 2.32
C ALA A 116 -3.48 -14.20 3.42
N LEU A 117 -4.73 -14.36 3.86
CA LEU A 117 -5.10 -15.40 4.84
C LEU A 117 -4.70 -16.79 4.35
N ARG A 118 -5.03 -17.11 3.09
CA ARG A 118 -4.68 -18.41 2.47
C ARG A 118 -3.16 -18.65 2.41
N LYS A 119 -2.37 -17.58 2.36
CA LYS A 119 -0.90 -17.61 2.25
C LYS A 119 -0.18 -17.41 3.59
N GLY A 120 -0.93 -17.22 4.69
CA GLY A 120 -0.36 -16.91 6.00
C GLY A 120 0.32 -15.53 6.07
N ALA A 121 0.01 -14.62 5.14
CA ALA A 121 0.57 -13.27 5.15
C ALA A 121 -0.10 -12.40 6.23
N THR A 122 0.67 -11.49 6.83
CA THR A 122 0.12 -10.52 7.78
C THR A 122 -0.64 -9.43 7.04
N ILE A 123 -1.83 -9.05 7.52
CA ILE A 123 -2.63 -7.99 6.90
C ILE A 123 -2.50 -6.72 7.72
N THR A 124 -2.32 -5.59 7.04
CA THR A 124 -2.37 -4.25 7.62
C THR A 124 -3.39 -3.39 6.89
N ALA A 125 -4.03 -2.50 7.64
CA ALA A 125 -4.85 -1.44 7.10
C ALA A 125 -4.64 -0.17 7.94
N SER A 126 -4.66 0.97 7.26
CA SER A 126 -4.53 2.29 7.85
C SER A 126 -5.88 2.99 7.74
N ILE A 127 -6.41 3.48 8.86
CA ILE A 127 -7.63 4.28 8.83
C ILE A 127 -7.26 5.71 8.45
N ILE A 128 -7.78 6.15 7.31
CA ILE A 128 -7.57 7.49 6.76
C ILE A 128 -8.83 8.31 7.02
N PRO A 129 -8.76 9.35 7.87
CA PRO A 129 -9.90 10.22 8.11
C PRO A 129 -10.40 10.90 6.83
N ILE A 130 -11.71 11.13 6.73
CA ILE A 130 -12.32 11.73 5.53
C ILE A 130 -11.75 13.13 5.21
N HIS A 131 -11.41 13.92 6.22
CA HIS A 131 -10.80 15.25 6.03
C HIS A 131 -9.40 15.16 5.40
N GLU A 132 -8.65 14.10 5.72
CA GLU A 132 -7.34 13.84 5.10
C GLU A 132 -7.51 13.46 3.62
N TYR A 133 -8.52 12.65 3.27
CA TYR A 133 -8.81 12.33 1.87
C TYR A 133 -9.08 13.58 1.02
N ASP A 134 -9.89 14.51 1.53
CA ASP A 134 -10.19 15.75 0.81
C ASP A 134 -8.96 16.66 0.67
N ARG A 135 -8.10 16.71 1.70
CA ARG A 135 -6.84 17.45 1.66
C ARG A 135 -5.90 16.87 0.61
N ILE A 136 -5.68 15.55 0.65
CA ILE A 136 -4.82 14.82 -0.29
C ILE A 136 -5.33 14.97 -1.73
N ARG A 137 -6.65 14.90 -1.95
CA ARG A 137 -7.25 15.07 -3.29
C ARG A 137 -6.97 16.46 -3.88
N ARG A 138 -6.92 17.50 -3.03
CA ARG A 138 -6.67 18.89 -3.45
C ARG A 138 -5.18 19.26 -3.51
N ALA A 139 -4.31 18.44 -2.94
CA ALA A 139 -2.88 18.71 -2.90
C ALA A 139 -2.25 18.63 -4.30
N THR A 140 -1.40 19.60 -4.62
CA THR A 140 -0.66 19.64 -5.89
C THR A 140 0.78 19.18 -5.74
N LYS A 141 1.37 19.31 -4.55
CA LYS A 141 2.73 18.85 -4.25
C LYS A 141 2.71 17.40 -3.74
N PRO A 142 3.71 16.56 -4.08
CA PRO A 142 3.76 15.16 -3.65
C PRO A 142 3.68 14.97 -2.13
N CYS A 143 4.45 15.73 -1.34
CA CYS A 143 4.46 15.54 0.11
C CYS A 143 3.19 16.04 0.81
N ASP A 144 2.45 16.94 0.19
CA ASP A 144 1.13 17.36 0.69
C ASP A 144 0.07 16.26 0.47
N LYS A 145 0.36 15.23 -0.35
CA LYS A 145 -0.47 14.04 -0.55
C LYS A 145 -0.22 12.93 0.47
N THR A 146 0.70 13.11 1.41
CA THR A 146 0.95 12.19 2.54
C THR A 146 -0.10 12.39 3.63
N ILE A 147 -0.33 11.39 4.49
CA ILE A 147 -1.25 11.54 5.63
C ILE A 147 -0.48 12.15 6.80
N GLN A 148 -0.98 13.28 7.32
CA GLN A 148 -0.29 14.02 8.38
C GLN A 148 -0.55 13.40 9.76
N ASN A 149 -1.77 12.92 9.99
CA ASN A 149 -2.21 12.32 11.24
C ASN A 149 -2.79 10.92 11.01
N PRO A 150 -1.96 9.93 10.62
CA PRO A 150 -2.47 8.58 10.47
C PRO A 150 -2.88 8.04 11.84
N SER A 151 -4.16 7.71 11.98
CA SER A 151 -4.61 6.88 13.09
C SER A 151 -3.92 5.51 13.03
N THR A 152 -3.76 4.87 14.17
CA THR A 152 -2.97 3.64 14.37
C THR A 152 -3.13 2.61 13.25
N ALA A 153 -2.03 2.12 12.67
CA ALA A 153 -2.06 0.91 11.84
C ALA A 153 -2.49 -0.27 12.72
N HIS A 154 -3.53 -1.00 12.32
CA HIS A 154 -3.87 -2.27 12.96
C HIS A 154 -3.13 -3.38 12.21
N LEU A 155 -2.23 -4.06 12.91
CA LEU A 155 -1.57 -5.26 12.41
C LEU A 155 -2.34 -6.44 12.97
N THR A 156 -2.96 -7.22 12.10
CA THR A 156 -3.66 -8.44 12.51
C THR A 156 -3.00 -9.62 11.81
N ARG A 157 -2.44 -10.52 12.62
CA ARG A 157 -2.24 -11.92 12.21
C ARG A 157 -3.54 -12.63 12.56
N LEU A 158 -4.25 -13.10 11.54
CA LEU A 158 -5.39 -14.00 11.67
C LEU A 158 -4.91 -15.43 11.44
#